data_AF-A0A8T5PVF4-F1
#
_entry.id   AF-A0A8T5PVF4-F1
#
_cell.length_a   1.000
_cell.length_b   1.000
_cell.length_c   1.000
_cell.angle_alpha   90.00
_cell.angle_beta   90.00
_cell.angle_gamma   90.00
#
_symmetry.space_group_name_H-M   'P 1'
#
loop_
_entity.id
_entity.type
_entity.pdbx_description
1 polymer ?
#
loop_
_entity_poly.entity_id
_entity_poly.type
_entity_poly.pdbx_seq_one_letter_code
_entity_poly.pdbx_strand_id
1 'polypeptide(L)'
;MEGKAWFALVFLLLVSCQKVVFDNGASFTVEIAKTQEEKTRGLMFRDFMPEDHGMLFVFDDFAPRSFWMKNTLIPLDIVFIDDNMAVVDVQTALPCKEDPCPTYRARAKYVLEINAGAAEKNNIRNGSVLSE
;
A
#
# COMPACT_ATOMS: atom_id res chain seq x y z
N MET A 1 2.45 52.94 -11.42
CA MET A 1 3.08 52.27 -10.26
C MET A 1 2.13 51.17 -9.81
N GLU A 2 2.28 50.02 -10.46
CA GLU A 2 1.57 48.78 -10.14
C GLU A 2 2.13 48.18 -8.85
N GLY A 3 1.28 47.51 -8.09
CA GLY A 3 1.77 46.59 -7.07
C GLY A 3 0.84 46.34 -5.91
N LYS A 4 0.56 45.05 -5.71
CA LYS A 4 0.31 44.38 -4.43
C LYS A 4 -1.13 44.41 -3.92
N ALA A 5 -1.98 43.56 -4.50
CA ALA A 5 -3.18 43.07 -3.79
C ALA A 5 -3.73 41.75 -4.36
N TRP A 6 -2.92 40.89 -4.97
CA TRP A 6 -3.35 39.57 -5.45
C TRP A 6 -2.25 38.56 -5.07
N PHE A 7 -2.63 37.31 -4.81
CA PHE A 7 -1.83 36.23 -4.19
C PHE A 7 -1.86 36.14 -2.66
N ALA A 8 -3.03 36.37 -2.06
CA ALA A 8 -3.49 35.46 -1.01
C ALA A 8 -3.97 34.14 -1.67
N LEU A 9 -3.04 33.37 -2.23
CA LEU A 9 -3.24 31.95 -2.53
C LEU A 9 -2.35 31.22 -1.53
N VAL A 10 -2.86 31.12 -0.31
CA VAL A 10 -2.41 30.09 0.61
C VAL A 10 -2.61 28.78 -0.15
N PHE A 11 -1.48 28.20 -0.57
CA PHE A 11 -1.40 26.87 -1.15
C PHE A 11 -2.19 25.93 -0.24
N LEU A 12 -3.41 25.60 -0.65
CA LEU A 12 -4.13 24.46 -0.15
C LEU A 12 -3.23 23.27 -0.49
N LEU A 13 -2.43 22.82 0.48
CA LEU A 13 -1.79 21.51 0.43
C LEU A 13 -2.94 20.51 0.46
N LEU A 14 -3.48 20.22 -0.71
CA LEU A 14 -4.30 19.05 -0.98
C LEU A 14 -3.42 17.86 -0.65
N VAL A 15 -3.50 17.37 0.59
CA VAL A 15 -3.13 16.00 0.90
C VAL A 15 -4.14 15.16 0.13
N SER A 16 -3.81 14.85 -1.13
CA SER A 16 -4.64 13.95 -1.92
C SER A 16 -4.49 12.59 -1.28
N CYS A 17 -5.49 12.21 -0.48
CA CYS A 17 -5.78 10.82 -0.18
C CYS A 17 -5.82 10.09 -1.52
N GLN A 18 -4.80 9.26 -1.80
CA GLN A 18 -4.75 8.48 -3.02
C GLN A 18 -5.61 7.25 -2.81
N LYS A 19 -6.42 6.87 -3.80
CA LYS A 19 -7.33 5.74 -3.70
C LYS A 19 -6.93 4.67 -4.70
N VAL A 20 -6.96 3.41 -4.27
CA VAL A 20 -6.93 2.25 -5.17
C VAL A 20 -8.32 1.67 -5.23
N VAL A 21 -8.77 1.28 -6.42
CA VAL A 21 -10.08 0.68 -6.65
C VAL A 21 -9.86 -0.60 -7.45
N PHE A 22 -10.55 -1.67 -7.07
CA PHE A 22 -10.57 -2.93 -7.80
C PHE A 22 -11.78 -2.99 -8.73
N ASP A 23 -11.70 -3.81 -9.78
CA ASP A 23 -12.76 -4.08 -10.75
C ASP A 23 -14.13 -4.46 -10.13
N ASN A 24 -14.11 -5.06 -8.94
CA ASN A 24 -15.30 -5.43 -8.17
C ASN A 24 -15.86 -4.29 -7.29
N GLY A 25 -15.27 -3.10 -7.34
CA GLY A 25 -15.66 -1.91 -6.58
C GLY A 25 -15.05 -1.80 -5.18
N ALA A 26 -14.29 -2.80 -4.71
CA ALA A 26 -13.54 -2.67 -3.46
C ALA A 26 -12.51 -1.53 -3.59
N SER A 27 -12.35 -0.72 -2.54
CA SER A 27 -11.44 0.41 -2.60
C SER A 27 -10.75 0.68 -1.27
N PHE A 28 -9.52 1.19 -1.35
CA PHE A 28 -8.74 1.57 -0.18
C PHE A 28 -8.13 2.95 -0.37
N THR A 29 -8.19 3.75 0.68
CA THR A 29 -7.37 4.94 0.88
C THR A 29 -5.94 4.50 1.17
N VAL A 30 -4.97 4.95 0.37
CA VAL A 30 -3.58 4.51 0.49
C VAL A 30 -2.60 5.62 0.75
N GLU A 31 -1.65 5.36 1.64
CA GLU A 31 -0.36 6.05 1.67
C GLU A 31 0.56 5.46 0.61
N ILE A 32 1.39 6.30 -0.01
CA ILE A 32 2.26 5.88 -1.11
C ILE A 32 3.70 5.78 -0.62
N ALA A 33 4.30 4.60 -0.74
CA ALA A 33 5.70 4.35 -0.45
C ALA A 33 6.51 4.22 -1.75
N LYS A 34 7.23 5.28 -2.13
CA LYS A 34 8.05 5.36 -3.36
C LYS A 34 9.53 5.35 -3.06
N THR A 35 9.98 6.07 -2.04
CA THR A 35 11.40 6.12 -1.69
C THR A 35 11.84 4.84 -0.98
N GLN A 36 13.15 4.59 -0.94
CA GLN A 36 13.68 3.43 -0.24
C GLN A 36 13.38 3.53 1.26
N GLU A 37 13.46 4.72 1.83
CA GLU A 37 13.16 4.99 3.23
C GLU A 37 11.69 4.71 3.56
N GLU A 38 10.76 5.19 2.74
CA GLU A 38 9.32 4.92 2.89
C GLU A 38 9.02 3.42 2.79
N LYS A 39 9.61 2.74 1.81
CA LYS A 39 9.45 1.29 1.60
C LYS A 39 10.02 0.48 2.77
N THR A 40 11.17 0.88 3.30
CA THR A 40 11.79 0.20 4.46
C THR A 40 11.01 0.46 5.74
N ARG A 41 10.46 1.66 5.92
CA ARG A 41 9.62 2.04 7.07
C ARG A 41 8.29 1.28 7.06
N GLY A 42 7.63 1.19 5.90
CA GLY A 42 6.32 0.57 5.74
C GLY A 42 5.31 1.00 6.82
N LEU A 43 4.53 0.03 7.30
CA LEU A 43 3.55 0.21 8.38
C LEU A 43 4.12 -0.06 9.79
N MET A 44 5.45 -0.06 9.99
CA MET A 44 6.05 -0.35 11.29
C MET A 44 5.53 0.60 12.40
N PHE A 45 5.40 0.06 13.61
CA PHE A 45 5.00 0.76 14.84
C PHE A 45 3.58 1.37 14.85
N ARG A 46 2.71 0.97 13.93
CA ARG A 46 1.30 1.36 13.96
C ARG A 46 0.50 0.36 14.79
N ASP A 47 -0.23 0.86 15.78
CA ASP A 47 -1.13 0.04 16.61
C ASP A 47 -2.49 -0.21 15.93
N PHE A 48 -2.84 0.60 14.93
CA PHE A 48 -4.13 0.58 14.25
C PHE A 48 -4.04 1.13 12.82
N MET A 49 -4.89 0.62 11.93
CA MET A 49 -5.15 1.15 10.60
C MET A 49 -6.65 0.95 10.27
N PRO A 50 -7.38 1.98 9.77
CA PRO A 50 -8.78 1.82 9.36
C PRO A 50 -8.98 0.69 8.34
N GLU A 51 -10.15 0.05 8.32
CA GLU A 51 -10.41 -1.13 7.47
C GLU A 51 -10.29 -0.86 5.97
N ASP A 52 -10.61 0.37 5.54
CA ASP A 52 -10.55 0.85 4.17
C ASP A 52 -9.25 1.61 3.87
N HIS A 53 -8.22 1.41 4.70
CA HIS A 53 -6.90 2.01 4.50
C HIS A 53 -5.83 0.97 4.18
N GLY A 54 -4.76 1.43 3.53
CA GLY A 54 -3.58 0.62 3.25
C GLY A 54 -2.35 1.46 2.90
N MET A 55 -1.30 0.78 2.48
CA MET A 55 -0.10 1.38 1.92
C MET A 55 0.23 0.75 0.58
N LEU A 56 0.42 1.57 -0.45
CA LEU A 56 0.83 1.14 -1.78
C LEU A 56 2.32 1.42 -1.99
N PHE A 57 3.09 0.35 -2.09
CA PHE A 57 4.50 0.37 -2.44
C PHE A 57 4.63 0.37 -3.96
N VAL A 58 5.35 1.36 -4.49
CA VAL A 58 5.52 1.55 -5.95
C VAL A 58 6.97 1.31 -6.33
N PHE A 59 7.22 0.36 -7.23
CA PHE A 59 8.56 0.05 -7.74
C PHE A 59 8.69 0.40 -9.23
N ASP A 60 9.93 0.64 -9.67
CA ASP A 60 10.20 1.07 -11.05
C ASP A 60 10.05 -0.10 -12.05
N ASP A 61 10.26 -1.34 -11.60
CA ASP A 61 10.29 -2.54 -12.41
C ASP A 61 9.42 -3.69 -11.85
N PHE A 62 9.18 -4.72 -12.66
CA PHE A 62 8.51 -5.96 -12.22
C PHE A 62 9.54 -7.03 -11.85
N ALA A 63 9.86 -7.13 -10.55
CA ALA A 63 10.92 -7.98 -10.02
C ALA A 63 10.50 -8.69 -8.72
N PRO A 64 11.23 -9.72 -8.26
CA PRO A 64 10.99 -10.31 -6.95
C PRO A 64 11.02 -9.27 -5.84
N ARG A 65 9.96 -9.21 -5.03
CA ARG A 65 9.84 -8.39 -3.83
C ARG A 65 9.85 -9.28 -2.60
N SER A 66 10.40 -8.77 -1.51
CA SER A 66 10.47 -9.48 -0.23
C SER A 66 10.02 -8.54 0.88
N PHE A 67 8.94 -8.91 1.54
CA PHE A 67 8.36 -8.18 2.67
C PHE A 67 8.55 -8.98 3.96
N TRP A 68 8.48 -8.29 5.08
CA TRP A 68 8.62 -8.85 6.42
C TRP A 68 7.78 -8.04 7.40
N MET A 69 7.54 -8.59 8.57
CA MET A 69 6.71 -7.97 9.59
C MET A 69 7.53 -7.46 10.78
N LYS A 70 8.82 -7.15 10.57
CA LYS A 70 9.70 -6.61 11.63
C LYS A 70 9.12 -5.28 12.09
N ASN A 71 8.82 -5.15 13.39
CA ASN A 71 8.20 -3.98 14.00
C ASN A 71 6.79 -3.61 13.49
N THR A 72 6.14 -4.43 12.67
CA THR A 72 4.75 -4.22 12.26
C THR A 72 3.81 -4.90 13.26
N LEU A 73 2.97 -4.12 13.95
CA LEU A 73 2.19 -4.58 15.11
C LEU A 73 0.80 -5.12 14.72
N ILE A 74 0.27 -4.69 13.58
CA ILE A 74 -1.00 -5.17 13.02
C ILE A 74 -0.74 -6.28 12.00
N PRO A 75 -1.59 -7.33 11.93
CA PRO A 75 -1.53 -8.32 10.86
C PRO A 75 -2.00 -7.70 9.54
N LEU A 76 -1.37 -8.09 8.43
CA LEU A 76 -1.60 -7.50 7.11
C LEU A 76 -1.85 -8.57 6.06
N ASP A 77 -2.67 -8.27 5.06
CA ASP A 77 -2.61 -8.95 3.77
C ASP A 77 -1.64 -8.19 2.86
N ILE A 78 -0.72 -8.91 2.24
CA ILE A 78 0.27 -8.39 1.29
C ILE A 78 -0.20 -8.79 -0.11
N VAL A 79 -0.73 -7.83 -0.86
CA VAL A 79 -1.28 -8.02 -2.20
C VAL A 79 -0.24 -7.61 -3.22
N PHE A 80 0.32 -8.58 -3.93
CA PHE A 80 1.35 -8.38 -4.96
C PHE A 80 0.69 -8.15 -6.32
N ILE A 81 1.10 -7.11 -7.03
CA ILE A 81 0.45 -6.63 -8.26
C ILE A 81 1.51 -6.44 -9.35
N ASP A 82 1.20 -6.89 -10.56
CA ASP A 82 2.07 -6.77 -11.73
C ASP A 82 2.00 -5.39 -12.42
N ASP A 83 2.72 -5.25 -13.52
CA ASP A 83 2.75 -4.02 -14.33
C ASP A 83 1.49 -3.77 -15.15
N ASN A 84 0.60 -4.75 -15.29
CA ASN A 84 -0.72 -4.65 -15.90
C ASN A 84 -1.83 -4.43 -14.88
N MET A 85 -1.48 -4.05 -13.65
CA MET A 85 -2.41 -3.81 -12.54
C MET A 85 -3.18 -5.05 -12.05
N ALA A 86 -2.74 -6.25 -12.43
CA ALA A 86 -3.35 -7.50 -11.99
C ALA A 86 -2.68 -8.02 -10.70
N VAL A 87 -3.51 -8.46 -9.76
CA VAL A 87 -3.05 -9.18 -8.56
C VAL A 87 -2.47 -10.53 -8.98
N VAL A 88 -1.21 -10.77 -8.63
CA VAL A 88 -0.49 -12.01 -8.94
C VAL A 88 -0.30 -12.90 -7.73
N ASP A 89 -0.38 -12.34 -6.52
CA ASP A 89 -0.35 -13.11 -5.27
C ASP A 89 -1.00 -12.32 -4.11
N VAL A 90 -1.54 -13.04 -3.13
CA VAL A 90 -2.03 -12.49 -1.87
C VAL A 90 -1.53 -13.36 -0.73
N GLN A 91 -0.79 -12.77 0.21
CA GLN A 91 -0.24 -13.48 1.36
C GLN A 91 -0.62 -12.78 2.66
N THR A 92 -1.24 -13.50 3.59
CA THR A 92 -1.50 -12.96 4.94
C THR A 92 -0.25 -13.08 5.81
N ALA A 93 0.16 -11.95 6.38
CA ALA A 93 1.34 -11.79 7.19
C ALA A 93 1.00 -11.40 8.64
N LEU A 94 1.68 -12.05 9.59
CA LEU A 94 1.47 -11.82 11.01
C LEU A 94 2.66 -11.06 11.61
N PRO A 95 2.45 -10.25 12.67
CA PRO A 95 3.54 -9.61 13.40
C PRO A 95 4.68 -10.58 13.72
N CYS A 96 5.90 -10.14 13.45
CA CYS A 96 7.09 -10.95 13.69
C CYS A 96 7.29 -11.17 15.20
N LYS A 97 7.40 -12.45 15.60
CA LYS A 97 7.55 -12.84 17.02
C LYS A 97 9.00 -12.94 17.47
N GLU A 98 9.91 -13.30 16.56
CA GLU A 98 11.34 -13.49 16.83
C GLU A 98 12.17 -13.25 15.57
N ASP A 99 13.44 -12.89 15.75
CA ASP A 99 14.39 -12.75 14.65
C ASP A 99 15.04 -14.12 14.32
N PRO A 100 15.27 -14.45 13.04
CA PRO A 100 14.90 -13.66 11.86
C PRO A 100 13.40 -13.75 11.54
N CYS A 101 12.81 -12.63 11.14
CA CYS A 101 11.41 -12.60 10.73
C CYS A 101 11.14 -13.46 9.48
N PRO A 102 9.97 -14.11 9.40
CA PRO A 102 9.47 -14.68 8.17
C PRO A 102 9.40 -13.63 7.06
N THR A 103 9.59 -14.09 5.83
CA THR A 103 9.60 -13.24 4.64
C THR A 103 8.56 -13.71 3.63
N TYR A 104 7.81 -12.75 3.10
CA TYR A 104 6.73 -12.94 2.14
C TYR A 104 7.20 -12.46 0.77
N ARG A 105 7.14 -13.32 -0.24
CA ARG A 105 7.82 -13.07 -1.52
C ARG A 105 6.95 -13.43 -2.72
N ALA A 106 6.89 -12.51 -3.67
CA ALA A 106 6.39 -12.74 -5.02
C ALA A 106 7.01 -11.71 -5.97
N ARG A 107 6.86 -11.89 -7.29
CA ARG A 107 7.24 -10.85 -8.26
C ARG A 107 6.15 -9.79 -8.30
N ALA A 108 6.52 -8.52 -8.25
CA ALA A 108 5.57 -7.42 -8.29
C ALA A 108 6.20 -6.10 -8.75
N LYS A 109 5.38 -5.25 -9.37
CA LYS A 109 5.68 -3.84 -9.61
C LYS A 109 5.03 -2.94 -8.56
N TYR A 110 3.88 -3.36 -8.04
CA TYR A 110 3.22 -2.70 -6.93
C TYR A 110 2.90 -3.71 -5.83
N VAL A 111 2.93 -3.27 -4.58
CA VAL A 111 2.48 -4.10 -3.46
C VAL A 111 1.54 -3.26 -2.61
N LEU A 112 0.36 -3.78 -2.33
CA LEU A 112 -0.63 -3.15 -1.46
C LEU A 112 -0.66 -3.91 -0.14
N GLU A 113 -0.32 -3.24 0.96
CA GLU A 113 -0.53 -3.74 2.31
C GLU A 113 -1.87 -3.19 2.84
N ILE A 114 -2.77 -4.08 3.24
CA ILE A 114 -4.07 -3.79 3.88
C ILE A 114 -4.22 -4.64 5.14
N ASN A 115 -5.19 -4.33 6.01
CA ASN A 115 -5.45 -5.15 7.20
C ASN A 115 -5.67 -6.63 6.83
N ALA A 116 -5.13 -7.56 7.63
CA ALA A 116 -5.33 -8.98 7.37
C ALA A 116 -6.81 -9.38 7.32
N GLY A 117 -7.16 -10.24 6.35
CA GLY A 117 -8.53 -10.66 6.07
C GLY A 117 -9.32 -9.67 5.21
N ALA A 118 -8.80 -8.47 4.94
CA ALA A 118 -9.47 -7.51 4.06
C ALA A 118 -9.50 -8.00 2.61
N ALA A 119 -8.48 -8.74 2.15
CA ALA A 119 -8.49 -9.30 0.80
C ALA A 119 -9.63 -10.31 0.62
N GLU A 120 -9.77 -11.26 1.56
CA GLU A 120 -10.85 -12.25 1.56
C GLU A 120 -12.23 -11.57 1.65
N LYS A 121 -12.41 -10.66 2.61
CA LYS A 121 -13.67 -9.90 2.81
C LYS A 121 -14.13 -9.18 1.54
N ASN A 122 -13.18 -8.69 0.74
CA ASN A 122 -13.44 -7.92 -0.48
C ASN A 122 -13.29 -8.74 -1.77
N ASN A 123 -13.15 -10.07 -1.70
CA ASN A 123 -12.96 -10.96 -2.86
C ASN A 123 -11.75 -10.58 -3.75
N ILE A 124 -10.69 -10.04 -3.15
CA ILE A 124 -9.42 -9.71 -3.82
C ILE A 124 -8.55 -10.96 -3.85
N ARG A 125 -8.18 -11.41 -5.04
CA ARG A 125 -7.45 -12.66 -5.27
C ARG A 125 -6.64 -12.58 -6.56
N ASN A 126 -5.86 -13.61 -6.86
CA ASN A 126 -5.13 -13.69 -8.12
C ASN A 126 -6.07 -13.47 -9.31
N GLY A 127 -5.68 -12.55 -10.20
CA GLY A 127 -6.46 -12.11 -11.36
C GLY A 127 -7.41 -10.94 -11.10
N SER A 128 -7.65 -10.53 -9.85
CA SER A 128 -8.32 -9.25 -9.57
C SER A 128 -7.49 -8.10 -10.16
N VAL A 129 -8.15 -7.07 -10.68
CA VAL A 129 -7.48 -5.97 -11.38
C VAL A 129 -7.75 -4.66 -10.66
N LEU A 130 -6.72 -3.83 -10.46
CA LEU A 130 -6.93 -2.44 -10.08
C LEU A 130 -7.51 -1.67 -11.28
N SER A 131 -8.66 -1.04 -11.08
CA SER A 131 -9.31 -0.18 -12.06
C SER A 131 -8.81 1.27 -11.95
N GLU A 132 -8.91 2.01 -13.05
CA GLU A 132 -8.76 3.48 -13.06
C GLU A 132 -9.86 4.19 -12.25
#